data_AF-A0A9W9VIF7-F1
#
_entry.id   AF-A0A9W9VIF7-F1
#
_cell.length_a   1.000
_cell.length_b   1.000
_cell.length_c   1.000
_cell.angle_alpha   90.00
_cell.angle_beta   90.00
_cell.angle_gamma   90.00
#
_symmetry.space_group_name_H-M   'P 1'
#
loop_
_entity.id
_entity.type
_entity.pdbx_description
1 polymer ?
#
loop_
_entity_poly.entity_id
_entity_poly.type
_entity_poly.pdbx_seq_one_letter_code
_entity_poly.pdbx_strand_id
1 'polypeptide(L)'
;MSARPWSRMIPKKSFFDTLYNCNSVNYGRDGFLTSRSAELVNPRHHMVISDTVWQDFDAEILAGMNDSKILSSFTSGFFGGFVFGMEGVLLNAGAWRLLPVNFTNFSQDQQTSEIWKSSEVPENQLCDVGTKLFGTFQLLDKHISESLDSQFSYVDYGFGSDNYSFAGCHRFSVTRHQTTSDSVSEMEPSKAQIRISLEGFTCNPQTNKQAVAEIGKWFHALYARALFANGIQAVLQSQRSG
;
A
#
# COMPACT_ATOMS: atom_id res chain seq x y z
N MET A 1 27.60 4.35 5.96
CA MET A 1 26.93 3.88 4.73
C MET A 1 26.23 2.57 5.08
N SER A 2 24.92 2.58 5.37
CA SER A 2 24.17 1.33 5.58
C SER A 2 23.77 0.80 4.21
N ALA A 3 24.28 -0.39 3.86
CA ALA A 3 24.01 -1.03 2.58
C ALA A 3 22.53 -1.43 2.50
N ARG A 4 21.90 -1.23 1.34
CA ARG A 4 20.61 -1.86 1.03
C ARG A 4 20.74 -3.37 1.31
N PRO A 5 19.80 -4.02 2.01
CA PRO A 5 19.81 -5.47 2.09
C PRO A 5 19.70 -6.03 0.67
N TRP A 6 20.81 -6.57 0.13
CA TRP A 6 20.87 -7.11 -1.24
C TRP A 6 19.78 -8.16 -1.50
N SER A 7 19.31 -8.83 -0.44
CA SER A 7 18.24 -9.83 -0.46
C SER A 7 16.90 -9.34 -1.02
N ARG A 8 16.62 -8.02 -0.99
CA ARG A 8 15.37 -7.42 -1.47
C ARG A 8 15.40 -6.97 -2.92
N MET A 9 16.60 -6.90 -3.52
CA MET A 9 16.76 -6.57 -4.94
C MET A 9 16.67 -7.79 -5.86
N ILE A 10 16.48 -8.99 -5.29
CA ILE A 10 16.38 -10.25 -6.03
C ILE A 10 14.95 -10.76 -5.92
N PRO A 11 14.23 -10.97 -7.05
CA PRO A 11 12.92 -11.62 -7.02
C PRO A 11 13.07 -13.07 -6.55
N LYS A 12 12.28 -13.46 -5.56
CA LYS A 12 12.20 -14.84 -5.05
C LYS A 12 10.96 -15.54 -5.62
N LYS A 13 10.86 -16.85 -5.40
CA LYS A 13 9.70 -17.66 -5.80
C LYS A 13 8.38 -17.01 -5.34
N SER A 14 8.32 -16.52 -4.10
CA SER A 14 7.13 -15.85 -3.56
C SER A 14 6.70 -14.61 -4.34
N PHE A 15 7.65 -13.85 -4.92
CA PHE A 15 7.30 -12.71 -5.78
C PHE A 15 6.55 -13.18 -7.03
N PHE A 16 7.07 -14.19 -7.73
CA PHE A 16 6.42 -14.71 -8.93
C PHE A 16 5.09 -15.39 -8.59
N ASP A 17 5.05 -16.19 -7.52
CA ASP A 17 3.82 -16.83 -7.04
C ASP A 17 2.74 -15.77 -6.78
N THR A 18 3.06 -14.66 -6.11
CA THR A 18 2.10 -13.57 -5.90
C THR A 18 1.77 -12.83 -7.20
N LEU A 19 2.75 -12.51 -8.04
CA LEU A 19 2.53 -11.77 -9.29
C LEU A 19 1.50 -12.48 -10.19
N TYR A 20 1.60 -13.80 -10.30
CA TYR A 20 0.70 -14.60 -11.13
C TYR A 20 -0.61 -14.95 -10.44
N ASN A 21 -0.63 -15.17 -9.12
CA ASN A 21 -1.81 -15.69 -8.42
C ASN A 21 -2.58 -14.65 -7.60
N CYS A 22 -2.13 -13.39 -7.52
CA CYS A 22 -2.92 -12.34 -6.87
C CYS A 22 -4.20 -12.03 -7.66
N ASN A 23 -5.25 -11.70 -6.92
CA ASN A 23 -6.51 -11.23 -7.47
C ASN A 23 -6.41 -9.73 -7.75
N SER A 24 -7.10 -9.24 -8.78
CA SER A 24 -7.16 -7.82 -9.07
C SER A 24 -8.47 -7.41 -9.75
N VAL A 25 -8.98 -6.23 -9.40
CA VAL A 25 -10.14 -5.60 -10.06
C VAL A 25 -9.87 -4.12 -10.30
N ASN A 26 -10.50 -3.55 -11.32
CA ASN A 26 -10.35 -2.13 -11.70
C ASN A 26 -11.46 -1.25 -11.10
N TYR A 27 -11.74 -1.44 -9.81
CA TYR A 27 -12.59 -0.56 -9.02
C TYR A 27 -12.11 -0.56 -7.56
N GLY A 28 -12.23 0.59 -6.91
CA GLY A 28 -11.99 0.75 -5.48
C GLY A 28 -13.22 0.36 -4.68
N ARG A 29 -13.04 -0.01 -3.41
CA ARG A 29 -14.17 -0.27 -2.50
C ARG A 29 -14.73 1.07 -1.99
N ASP A 30 -16.06 1.14 -1.83
CA ASP A 30 -16.77 2.37 -1.42
C ASP A 30 -16.19 2.99 -0.13
N GLY A 31 -15.78 2.17 0.84
CA GLY A 31 -15.18 2.64 2.09
C GLY A 31 -13.80 3.31 1.95
N PHE A 32 -13.05 3.04 0.88
CA PHE A 32 -11.78 3.72 0.63
C PHE A 32 -12.01 5.07 -0.04
N LEU A 33 -12.86 5.12 -1.07
CA LEU A 33 -13.16 6.34 -1.83
C LEU A 33 -13.96 7.38 -1.04
N THR A 34 -14.54 6.99 0.10
CA THR A 34 -15.24 7.88 1.05
C THR A 34 -14.43 8.15 2.33
N SER A 35 -13.16 7.72 2.38
CA SER A 35 -12.30 7.91 3.55
C SER A 35 -11.78 9.35 3.67
N ARG A 36 -11.31 9.71 4.88
CA ARG A 36 -10.61 10.98 5.13
C ARG A 36 -9.44 11.21 4.16
N SER A 37 -8.66 10.17 3.87
CA SER A 37 -7.57 10.24 2.89
C SER A 37 -8.08 10.58 1.49
N ALA A 38 -9.24 10.05 1.09
CA ALA A 38 -9.84 10.38 -0.19
C ALA A 38 -10.32 11.83 -0.26
N GLU A 39 -10.90 12.36 0.82
CA GLU A 39 -11.28 13.78 0.92
C GLU A 39 -10.08 14.72 0.85
N LEU A 40 -8.95 14.34 1.46
CA LEU A 40 -7.71 15.11 1.39
C LEU A 40 -7.11 15.16 -0.03
N VAL A 41 -7.13 14.02 -0.73
CA VAL A 41 -6.52 13.86 -2.06
C VAL A 41 -7.41 14.40 -3.18
N ASN A 42 -8.73 14.20 -3.07
CA ASN A 42 -9.73 14.57 -4.06
C ASN A 42 -10.87 15.39 -3.41
N PRO A 43 -10.60 16.60 -2.90
CA PRO A 43 -11.57 17.40 -2.14
C PRO A 43 -12.79 17.84 -2.96
N ARG A 44 -12.73 17.72 -4.30
CA ARG A 44 -13.83 18.08 -5.21
C ARG A 44 -14.62 16.86 -5.69
N HIS A 45 -14.30 15.66 -5.20
CA HIS A 45 -14.94 14.40 -5.57
C HIS A 45 -15.02 14.19 -7.10
N HIS A 46 -13.96 14.56 -7.80
CA HIS A 46 -13.85 14.33 -9.25
C HIS A 46 -13.73 12.84 -9.56
N MET A 47 -13.99 12.48 -10.82
CA MET A 47 -13.84 11.10 -11.29
C MET A 47 -12.45 10.54 -10.96
N VAL A 48 -12.45 9.33 -10.40
CA VAL A 48 -11.23 8.59 -10.06
C VAL A 48 -11.05 7.40 -10.97
N ILE A 49 -9.80 7.03 -11.22
CA ILE A 49 -9.44 5.69 -11.69
C ILE A 49 -8.98 4.93 -10.46
N SER A 50 -9.51 3.74 -10.24
CA SER A 50 -9.17 2.93 -9.07
C SER A 50 -8.93 1.49 -9.44
N ASP A 51 -8.09 0.85 -8.66
CA ASP A 51 -7.72 -0.55 -8.78
C ASP A 51 -7.49 -1.15 -7.40
N THR A 52 -7.72 -2.45 -7.31
CA THR A 52 -7.49 -3.22 -6.08
C THR A 52 -6.76 -4.49 -6.45
N VAL A 53 -5.69 -4.82 -5.72
CA VAL A 53 -4.94 -6.07 -5.79
C VAL A 53 -4.95 -6.71 -4.40
N TRP A 54 -5.20 -8.02 -4.32
CA TRP A 54 -5.16 -8.71 -3.03
C TRP A 54 -4.74 -10.17 -3.14
N GLN A 55 -4.34 -10.72 -2.00
CA GLN A 55 -4.04 -12.13 -1.81
C GLN A 55 -4.50 -12.58 -0.44
N ASP A 56 -5.10 -13.78 -0.42
CA ASP A 56 -5.56 -14.44 0.80
C ASP A 56 -4.50 -15.45 1.25
N PHE A 57 -4.28 -15.50 2.56
CA PHE A 57 -3.33 -16.39 3.20
C PHE A 57 -4.05 -17.18 4.29
N ASP A 58 -3.73 -18.47 4.38
CA ASP A 58 -4.00 -19.27 5.58
C ASP A 58 -3.32 -18.59 6.78
N ALA A 59 -4.04 -18.41 7.89
CA ALA A 59 -3.53 -17.68 9.06
C ALA A 59 -2.23 -18.29 9.62
N GLU A 60 -2.02 -19.59 9.44
CA GLU A 60 -0.81 -20.31 9.82
C GLU A 60 0.44 -19.80 9.08
N ILE A 61 0.30 -19.34 7.83
CA ILE A 61 1.40 -18.79 7.03
C ILE A 61 1.96 -17.52 7.65
N LEU A 62 1.11 -16.73 8.30
CA LEU A 62 1.45 -15.45 8.93
C LEU A 62 1.35 -15.53 10.47
N ALA A 63 1.45 -16.74 11.02
CA ALA A 63 1.39 -16.96 12.45
C ALA A 63 2.43 -16.12 13.19
N GLY A 64 2.02 -15.49 14.29
CA GLY A 64 2.86 -14.60 15.10
C GLY A 64 3.02 -13.18 14.56
N MET A 65 2.56 -12.86 13.34
CA MET A 65 2.58 -11.50 12.82
C MET A 65 1.30 -10.74 13.21
N ASN A 66 1.47 -9.61 13.89
CA ASN A 66 0.39 -8.63 14.07
C ASN A 66 0.24 -7.73 12.83
N ASP A 67 -0.87 -6.99 12.74
CA ASP A 67 -1.19 -6.20 11.54
C ASP A 67 -0.19 -5.06 11.30
N SER A 68 0.29 -4.42 12.37
CA SER A 68 1.34 -3.40 12.28
C SER A 68 2.62 -3.96 11.64
N LYS A 69 3.00 -5.17 12.02
CA LYS A 69 4.17 -5.87 11.48
C LYS A 69 3.96 -6.28 10.02
N ILE A 70 2.76 -6.74 9.65
CA ILE A 70 2.41 -7.05 8.25
C ILE A 70 2.48 -5.78 7.41
N LEU A 71 1.80 -4.70 7.82
CA LEU A 71 1.72 -3.45 7.08
C LEU A 71 3.08 -2.74 6.95
N SER A 72 3.90 -2.75 8.00
CA SER A 72 5.27 -2.19 7.94
C SER A 72 6.19 -3.01 7.03
N SER A 73 6.15 -4.34 7.13
CA SER A 73 6.92 -5.23 6.24
C SER A 73 6.47 -5.06 4.79
N PHE A 74 5.16 -4.98 4.54
CA PHE A 74 4.60 -4.75 3.23
C PHE A 74 5.03 -3.39 2.66
N THR A 75 4.93 -2.31 3.45
CA THR A 75 5.37 -0.96 3.07
C THR A 75 6.85 -0.96 2.70
N SER A 76 7.69 -1.58 3.54
CA SER A 76 9.12 -1.68 3.30
C SER A 76 9.45 -2.48 2.03
N GLY A 77 8.68 -3.54 1.74
CA GLY A 77 8.79 -4.29 0.48
C GLY A 77 8.33 -3.51 -0.74
N PHE A 78 7.18 -2.85 -0.66
CA PHE A 78 6.59 -2.06 -1.73
C PHE A 78 7.54 -0.94 -2.17
N PHE A 79 8.02 -0.14 -1.21
CA PHE A 79 8.89 1.01 -1.46
C PHE A 79 10.39 0.68 -1.50
N GLY A 80 10.79 -0.51 -1.06
CA GLY A 80 12.19 -0.94 -1.01
C GLY A 80 12.57 -2.09 -1.92
N GLY A 81 11.60 -2.73 -2.56
CA GLY A 81 11.81 -3.80 -3.53
C GLY A 81 12.36 -3.29 -4.87
N PHE A 82 12.84 -4.22 -5.70
CA PHE A 82 13.48 -3.90 -6.98
C PHE A 82 12.55 -3.22 -8.00
N VAL A 83 11.23 -3.44 -7.91
CA VAL A 83 10.24 -2.84 -8.83
C VAL A 83 10.21 -1.33 -8.61
N PHE A 84 9.94 -0.89 -7.38
CA PHE A 84 10.02 0.53 -7.01
C PHE A 84 11.46 1.04 -7.04
N GLY A 85 12.46 0.19 -6.82
CA GLY A 85 13.88 0.57 -6.83
C GLY A 85 14.31 1.27 -8.12
N MET A 86 13.69 0.97 -9.26
CA MET A 86 13.91 1.65 -10.53
C MET A 86 13.34 3.08 -10.52
N GLU A 87 12.13 3.27 -9.99
CA GLU A 87 11.51 4.60 -9.82
C GLU A 87 12.19 5.42 -8.72
N GLY A 88 12.60 4.79 -7.63
CA GLY A 88 13.32 5.43 -6.54
C GLY A 88 14.66 6.02 -6.96
N VAL A 89 15.29 5.50 -8.02
CA VAL A 89 16.48 6.12 -8.64
C VAL A 89 16.09 7.41 -9.37
N LEU A 90 15.00 7.39 -10.15
CA LEU A 90 14.50 8.58 -10.86
C LEU A 90 13.99 9.67 -9.90
N LEU A 91 13.28 9.28 -8.83
CA LEU A 91 12.84 10.19 -7.78
C LEU A 91 14.03 10.84 -7.08
N ASN A 92 15.03 10.05 -6.64
CA ASN A 92 16.24 10.59 -6.01
C ASN A 92 17.09 11.46 -6.96
N ALA A 93 16.97 11.29 -8.28
CA ALA A 93 17.62 12.13 -9.28
C ALA A 93 16.92 13.49 -9.51
N GLY A 94 15.84 13.79 -8.77
CA GLY A 94 15.17 15.10 -8.77
C GLY A 94 13.78 15.12 -9.37
N ALA A 95 13.24 13.98 -9.83
CA ALA A 95 11.87 13.90 -10.35
C ALA A 95 10.81 14.23 -9.28
N TRP A 96 11.12 14.09 -7.99
CA TRP A 96 10.26 14.52 -6.88
C TRP A 96 9.89 16.01 -6.96
N ARG A 97 10.75 16.86 -7.55
CA ARG A 97 10.48 18.30 -7.73
C ARG A 97 9.37 18.57 -8.74
N LEU A 98 9.11 17.62 -9.64
CA LEU A 98 8.05 17.70 -10.63
C LEU A 98 6.72 17.13 -10.10
N LEU A 99 6.77 16.35 -9.02
CA LEU A 99 5.61 15.71 -8.38
C LEU A 99 5.70 15.86 -6.85
N PRO A 100 5.71 17.10 -6.32
CA PRO A 100 5.76 17.30 -4.88
C PRO A 100 4.48 16.79 -4.23
N VAL A 101 4.61 16.06 -3.12
CA VAL A 101 3.45 15.71 -2.30
C VAL A 101 3.01 16.90 -1.46
N ASN A 102 1.78 17.36 -1.69
CA ASN A 102 1.22 18.50 -0.95
C ASN A 102 -0.31 18.47 -0.98
N PHE A 103 -0.94 18.40 0.19
CA PHE A 103 -2.38 18.43 0.36
C PHE A 103 -2.76 19.58 1.29
N THR A 104 -3.54 20.55 0.78
CA THR A 104 -3.81 21.83 1.46
C THR A 104 -4.44 21.65 2.85
N ASN A 105 -5.30 20.66 3.01
CA ASN A 105 -6.02 20.39 4.25
C ASN A 105 -5.32 19.38 5.18
N PHE A 106 -4.08 19.00 4.85
CA PHE A 106 -3.29 18.14 5.72
C PHE A 106 -2.54 19.01 6.75
N SER A 107 -2.98 18.96 8.01
CA SER A 107 -2.32 19.68 9.11
C SER A 107 -0.88 19.20 9.26
N GLN A 108 0.05 20.04 8.80
CA GLN A 108 1.47 19.76 8.87
C GLN A 108 1.97 20.17 10.26
N ASP A 109 1.90 19.26 11.25
CA ASP A 109 2.67 19.48 12.48
C ASP A 109 4.16 19.54 12.12
N GLN A 110 4.91 20.40 12.82
CA GLN A 110 6.26 20.85 12.49
C GLN A 110 7.35 19.76 12.42
N GLN A 111 7.00 18.49 12.57
CA GLN A 111 7.94 17.36 12.61
C GLN A 111 7.59 16.27 11.59
N THR A 112 7.30 16.65 10.34
CA THR A 112 7.22 15.67 9.25
C THR A 112 8.61 15.10 8.97
N SER A 113 8.85 13.86 9.40
CA SER A 113 10.08 13.13 9.07
C SER A 113 10.09 12.76 7.59
N GLU A 114 11.27 12.87 6.96
CA GLU A 114 11.45 12.48 5.55
C GLU A 114 12.41 11.30 5.46
N ILE A 115 11.98 10.27 4.73
CA ILE A 115 12.76 9.06 4.46
C ILE A 115 13.14 9.08 2.99
N TRP A 116 14.43 9.24 2.71
CA TRP A 116 14.95 9.36 1.34
C TRP A 116 15.55 8.05 0.81
N LYS A 117 15.88 7.11 1.69
CA LYS A 117 16.41 5.80 1.30
C LYS A 117 15.44 4.69 1.63
N SER A 118 15.29 3.74 0.71
CA SER A 118 14.48 2.54 0.95
C SER A 118 14.95 1.72 2.15
N SER A 119 16.26 1.71 2.42
CA SER A 119 16.84 1.05 3.60
C SER A 119 16.46 1.70 4.93
N GLU A 120 15.94 2.93 4.89
CA GLU A 120 15.50 3.66 6.08
C GLU A 120 13.99 3.48 6.32
N VAL A 121 13.25 2.84 5.39
CA VAL A 121 11.83 2.52 5.58
C VAL A 121 11.71 1.39 6.63
N PRO A 122 11.08 1.65 7.79
CA PRO A 122 11.05 0.68 8.89
C PRO A 122 10.35 -0.63 8.50
N GLU A 123 10.90 -1.75 8.94
CA GLU A 123 10.39 -3.10 8.64
C GLU A 123 9.48 -3.64 9.74
N ASN A 124 9.57 -3.07 10.95
CA ASN A 124 8.98 -3.62 12.17
C ASN A 124 7.96 -2.68 12.82
N GLN A 125 7.84 -1.45 12.32
CA GLN A 125 7.01 -0.40 12.89
C GLN A 125 6.44 0.45 11.77
N LEU A 126 5.22 0.94 11.93
CA LEU A 126 4.65 1.91 11.01
C LEU A 126 5.25 3.31 11.22
N CYS A 127 5.45 4.03 10.12
CA CYS A 127 5.80 5.44 10.18
C CYS A 127 4.68 6.26 10.85
N ASP A 128 5.00 7.46 11.30
CA ASP A 128 4.01 8.39 11.81
C ASP A 128 3.30 9.13 10.68
N VAL A 129 2.02 9.45 10.92
CA VAL A 129 1.21 10.21 9.96
C VAL A 129 1.94 11.54 9.66
N GLY A 130 2.02 11.86 8.38
CA GLY A 130 2.77 12.99 7.85
C GLY A 130 4.18 12.65 7.37
N THR A 131 4.72 11.47 7.70
CA THR A 131 6.03 11.01 7.19
C THR A 131 6.01 10.97 5.67
N LYS A 132 7.05 11.54 5.04
CA LYS A 132 7.22 11.54 3.58
C LYS A 132 8.27 10.51 3.16
N LEU A 133 7.90 9.65 2.22
CA LEU A 133 8.81 8.72 1.56
C LEU A 133 9.22 9.30 0.21
N PHE A 134 10.53 9.47 0.02
CA PHE A 134 11.17 9.96 -1.21
C PHE A 134 10.65 11.32 -1.70
N GLY A 135 10.07 12.13 -0.80
CA GLY A 135 9.46 13.43 -1.12
C GLY A 135 8.16 13.35 -1.95
N THR A 136 7.65 12.16 -2.26
CA THR A 136 6.54 11.96 -3.21
C THR A 136 5.35 11.22 -2.61
N PHE A 137 5.57 10.37 -1.59
CA PHE A 137 4.49 9.67 -0.91
C PHE A 137 4.41 10.16 0.53
N GLN A 138 3.23 10.53 1.00
CA GLN A 138 3.01 10.97 2.37
C GLN A 138 2.02 10.04 3.05
N LEU A 139 2.37 9.53 4.24
CA LEU A 139 1.43 8.77 5.05
C LEU A 139 0.33 9.72 5.55
N LEU A 140 -0.89 9.57 5.05
CA LEU A 140 -2.03 10.43 5.36
C LEU A 140 -2.83 9.94 6.57
N ASP A 141 -2.97 8.63 6.68
CA ASP A 141 -3.75 8.01 7.74
C ASP A 141 -3.23 6.60 8.06
N LYS A 142 -3.46 6.14 9.28
CA LYS A 142 -3.19 4.76 9.70
C LYS A 142 -4.19 4.34 10.76
N HIS A 143 -4.67 3.10 10.64
CA HIS A 143 -5.51 2.46 11.63
C HIS A 143 -5.03 1.03 11.85
N ILE A 144 -4.71 0.69 13.10
CA ILE A 144 -4.44 -0.69 13.50
C ILE A 144 -5.60 -1.12 14.37
N SER A 145 -6.27 -2.19 13.98
CA SER A 145 -7.31 -2.74 14.84
C SER A 145 -6.68 -3.40 16.06
N GLU A 146 -7.19 -3.01 17.23
CA GLU A 146 -6.84 -3.58 18.52
C GLU A 146 -7.94 -4.53 19.04
N SER A 147 -9.10 -4.58 18.38
CA SER A 147 -10.25 -5.38 18.83
C SER A 147 -10.42 -6.66 18.00
N LEU A 148 -11.02 -7.67 18.63
CA LEU A 148 -11.41 -8.92 17.94
C LEU A 148 -12.58 -8.70 16.95
N ASP A 149 -13.33 -7.61 17.14
CA ASP A 149 -14.55 -7.26 16.40
C ASP A 149 -14.27 -6.48 15.11
N SER A 150 -13.24 -5.62 15.11
CA SER A 150 -12.75 -4.99 13.89
C SER A 150 -11.59 -5.81 13.37
N GLN A 151 -11.77 -6.48 12.24
CA GLN A 151 -10.71 -7.32 11.67
C GLN A 151 -9.93 -6.58 10.58
N PHE A 152 -10.01 -5.25 10.54
CA PHE A 152 -9.49 -4.42 9.46
C PHE A 152 -8.46 -3.41 9.96
N SER A 153 -7.25 -3.47 9.42
CA SER A 153 -6.17 -2.52 9.66
C SER A 153 -5.67 -1.94 8.33
N TYR A 154 -5.24 -0.68 8.30
CA TYR A 154 -4.74 -0.05 7.09
C TYR A 154 -3.71 1.08 7.32
N VAL A 155 -3.01 1.41 6.23
CA VAL A 155 -2.20 2.62 6.08
C VAL A 155 -2.45 3.26 4.71
N ASP A 156 -2.57 4.58 4.67
CA ASP A 156 -2.89 5.33 3.46
C ASP A 156 -1.73 6.24 3.07
N TYR A 157 -1.19 6.06 1.87
CA TYR A 157 -0.13 6.87 1.30
C TYR A 157 -0.68 7.74 0.17
N GLY A 158 -0.81 9.04 0.42
CA GLY A 158 -1.14 10.03 -0.60
C GLY A 158 0.09 10.40 -1.43
N PHE A 159 -0.13 10.71 -2.70
CA PHE A 159 0.91 11.22 -3.60
C PHE A 159 0.34 12.24 -4.58
N GLY A 160 1.22 13.08 -5.12
CA GLY A 160 0.83 14.24 -5.92
C GLY A 160 0.21 15.34 -5.05
N SER A 161 -0.67 16.15 -5.61
CA SER A 161 -1.19 17.30 -4.89
C SER A 161 -2.59 17.70 -5.32
N ASP A 162 -3.40 18.06 -4.33
CA ASP A 162 -4.76 18.59 -4.51
C ASP A 162 -4.78 19.90 -5.30
N ASN A 163 -3.66 20.63 -5.40
CA ASN A 163 -3.50 21.87 -6.15
C ASN A 163 -3.06 21.70 -7.62
N TYR A 164 -2.67 20.50 -8.03
CA TYR A 164 -2.17 20.22 -9.38
C TYR A 164 -3.08 19.27 -10.16
N SER A 165 -2.72 18.94 -11.40
CA SER A 165 -3.55 18.09 -12.28
C SER A 165 -3.49 16.59 -11.95
N PHE A 166 -2.77 16.19 -10.90
CA PHE A 166 -2.56 14.79 -10.55
C PHE A 166 -2.41 14.60 -9.04
N ALA A 167 -3.24 13.74 -8.49
CA ALA A 167 -3.15 13.26 -7.12
C ALA A 167 -3.67 11.82 -7.03
N GLY A 168 -3.26 11.11 -6.00
CA GLY A 168 -3.75 9.76 -5.73
C GLY A 168 -3.44 9.29 -4.33
N CYS A 169 -3.95 8.10 -4.01
CA CYS A 169 -3.74 7.45 -2.73
C CYS A 169 -3.58 5.95 -2.92
N HIS A 170 -2.65 5.35 -2.19
CA HIS A 170 -2.54 3.90 -2.01
C HIS A 170 -2.91 3.53 -0.58
N ARG A 171 -3.88 2.64 -0.41
CA ARG A 171 -4.20 2.00 0.86
C ARG A 171 -3.62 0.60 0.89
N PHE A 172 -2.79 0.32 1.88
CA PHE A 172 -2.41 -1.05 2.21
C PHE A 172 -3.26 -1.49 3.37
N SER A 173 -3.90 -2.66 3.26
CA SER A 173 -4.80 -3.15 4.31
C SER A 173 -4.61 -4.62 4.61
N VAL A 174 -4.88 -4.97 5.87
CA VAL A 174 -5.01 -6.34 6.36
C VAL A 174 -6.45 -6.54 6.80
N THR A 175 -7.09 -7.59 6.31
CA THR A 175 -8.38 -8.06 6.81
C THR A 175 -8.20 -9.47 7.35
N ARG A 176 -8.45 -9.67 8.64
CA ARG A 176 -8.56 -11.02 9.21
C ARG A 176 -9.99 -11.50 9.03
N HIS A 177 -10.18 -12.78 8.76
CA HIS A 177 -11.49 -13.42 8.70
C HIS A 177 -11.48 -14.54 9.74
N GLN A 178 -12.20 -14.34 10.83
CA GLN A 178 -12.44 -15.41 11.80
C GLN A 178 -13.46 -16.40 11.26
N THR A 179 -13.20 -17.67 11.52
CA THR A 179 -14.17 -18.73 11.32
C THR A 179 -15.23 -18.64 12.41
N THR A 180 -16.42 -18.12 12.11
CA THR A 180 -17.57 -18.27 13.01
C THR A 180 -17.95 -19.75 13.06
N SER A 181 -18.00 -20.32 14.27
CA SER A 181 -18.34 -21.72 14.54
C SER A 181 -19.81 -22.10 14.25
N ASP A 182 -20.59 -21.21 13.61
CA ASP A 182 -22.04 -21.34 13.55
C ASP A 182 -22.55 -21.99 12.25
N SER A 183 -21.66 -22.25 11.29
CA SER A 183 -21.98 -23.03 10.08
C SER A 183 -21.25 -24.36 10.11
N VAL A 184 -21.83 -25.32 10.84
CA VAL A 184 -21.45 -26.74 10.77
C VAL A 184 -21.87 -27.28 9.41
N SER A 185 -20.97 -27.19 8.43
CA SER A 185 -20.92 -28.15 7.33
C SER A 185 -19.75 -29.08 7.60
N GLU A 186 -20.03 -30.37 7.82
CA GLU A 186 -19.04 -31.43 8.11
C GLU A 186 -18.18 -31.82 6.89
N MET A 187 -17.62 -30.84 6.19
CA MET A 187 -16.58 -31.05 5.18
C MET A 187 -15.57 -29.92 5.30
N GLU A 188 -14.46 -30.23 5.97
CA GLU A 188 -13.28 -29.40 6.23
C GLU A 188 -13.49 -28.22 7.20
N PRO A 189 -12.68 -28.09 8.28
CA PRO A 189 -12.70 -26.90 9.11
C PRO A 189 -12.31 -25.69 8.25
N SER A 190 -13.19 -24.70 8.16
CA SER A 190 -12.89 -23.43 7.50
C SER A 190 -11.73 -22.77 8.23
N LYS A 191 -10.57 -22.75 7.58
CA LYS A 191 -9.34 -22.18 8.16
C LYS A 191 -9.49 -20.66 8.28
N ALA A 192 -8.95 -20.10 9.36
CA ALA A 192 -8.85 -18.66 9.50
C ALA A 192 -8.02 -18.09 8.34
N GLN A 193 -8.51 -17.01 7.72
CA GLN A 193 -7.86 -16.40 6.57
C GLN A 193 -7.43 -14.97 6.86
N ILE A 194 -6.32 -14.56 6.28
CA ILE A 194 -5.80 -13.20 6.33
C ILE A 194 -5.68 -12.70 4.89
N ARG A 195 -6.42 -11.64 4.58
CA ARG A 195 -6.35 -10.94 3.30
C ARG A 195 -5.40 -9.76 3.43
N ILE A 196 -4.41 -9.69 2.54
CA ILE A 196 -3.58 -8.50 2.36
C ILE A 196 -4.01 -7.85 1.04
N SER A 197 -4.31 -6.55 1.07
CA SER A 197 -4.76 -5.80 -0.12
C SER A 197 -3.98 -4.51 -0.32
N LEU A 198 -3.83 -4.14 -1.59
CA LEU A 198 -3.43 -2.85 -2.10
C LEU A 198 -4.64 -2.27 -2.83
N GLU A 199 -5.18 -1.16 -2.36
CA GLU A 199 -6.17 -0.36 -3.06
C GLU A 199 -5.52 0.94 -3.53
N GLY A 200 -5.77 1.33 -4.76
CA GLY A 200 -5.23 2.55 -5.37
C GLY A 200 -6.35 3.38 -5.99
N PHE A 201 -6.19 4.70 -5.93
CA PHE A 201 -6.90 5.57 -6.86
C PHE A 201 -6.03 6.75 -7.29
N THR A 202 -6.35 7.27 -8.48
CA THR A 202 -5.79 8.51 -9.01
C THR A 202 -6.90 9.40 -9.54
N CYS A 203 -6.69 10.71 -9.47
CA CYS A 203 -7.64 11.71 -9.96
C CYS A 203 -6.90 12.96 -10.46
N ASN A 204 -7.64 13.78 -11.20
CA ASN A 204 -7.27 15.19 -11.39
C ASN A 204 -8.10 16.03 -10.40
N PRO A 205 -7.50 16.51 -9.31
CA PRO A 205 -8.27 17.22 -8.28
C PRO A 205 -8.74 18.60 -8.76
N GLN A 206 -8.16 19.16 -9.83
CA GLN A 206 -8.50 20.49 -10.36
C GLN A 206 -9.58 20.47 -11.45
N THR A 207 -9.66 19.40 -12.25
CA THR A 207 -10.66 19.28 -13.31
C THR A 207 -11.29 17.89 -13.33
N ASN A 208 -12.60 17.82 -13.52
CA ASN A 208 -13.34 16.57 -13.55
C ASN A 208 -13.13 15.81 -14.89
N LYS A 209 -11.92 15.29 -15.10
CA LYS A 209 -11.50 14.52 -16.27
C LYS A 209 -10.66 13.33 -15.81
N GLN A 210 -10.67 12.26 -16.61
CA GLN A 210 -9.76 11.14 -16.36
C GLN A 210 -8.32 11.63 -16.45
N ALA A 211 -7.52 11.33 -15.43
CA ALA A 211 -6.12 11.74 -15.36
C ALA A 211 -5.21 10.92 -16.28
N VAL A 212 -5.66 9.73 -16.71
CA VAL A 212 -4.82 8.75 -17.43
C VAL A 212 -5.60 8.10 -18.58
N ALA A 213 -4.94 7.93 -19.74
CA ALA A 213 -5.48 7.22 -20.90
C ALA A 213 -5.58 5.70 -20.68
N GLU A 214 -6.43 5.00 -21.45
CA GLU A 214 -6.69 3.55 -21.31
C GLU A 214 -5.44 2.65 -21.33
N ILE A 215 -4.48 2.91 -22.21
CA ILE A 215 -3.21 2.16 -22.28
C ILE A 215 -2.42 2.31 -20.97
N GLY A 216 -2.46 3.50 -20.37
CA GLY A 216 -1.86 3.77 -19.07
C GLY A 216 -2.53 2.97 -17.94
N LYS A 217 -3.83 2.65 -18.05
CA LYS A 217 -4.55 1.87 -17.03
C LYS A 217 -4.08 0.42 -16.98
N TRP A 218 -3.88 -0.23 -18.13
CA TRP A 218 -3.36 -1.60 -18.15
C TRP A 218 -1.94 -1.68 -17.60
N PHE A 219 -1.07 -0.74 -18.00
CA PHE A 219 0.28 -0.65 -17.45
C PHE A 219 0.26 -0.44 -15.93
N HIS A 220 -0.60 0.45 -15.45
CA HIS A 220 -0.77 0.71 -14.01
C HIS A 220 -1.22 -0.56 -13.27
N ALA A 221 -2.19 -1.31 -13.79
CA ALA A 221 -2.65 -2.55 -13.18
C ALA A 221 -1.55 -3.62 -13.08
N LEU A 222 -0.74 -3.80 -14.14
CA LEU A 222 0.39 -4.72 -14.10
C LEU A 222 1.46 -4.26 -13.11
N TYR A 223 1.73 -2.95 -13.10
CA TYR A 223 2.70 -2.33 -12.20
C TYR A 223 2.28 -2.47 -10.73
N ALA A 224 1.00 -2.24 -10.43
CA ALA A 224 0.41 -2.41 -9.09
C ALA A 224 0.54 -3.87 -8.61
N ARG A 225 0.28 -4.86 -9.48
CA ARG A 225 0.51 -6.28 -9.15
C ARG A 225 1.97 -6.60 -8.84
N ALA A 226 2.91 -6.03 -9.59
CA ALA A 226 4.35 -6.21 -9.34
C ALA A 226 4.81 -5.54 -8.04
N LEU A 227 4.32 -4.33 -7.74
CA LEU A 227 4.59 -3.66 -6.46
C LEU A 227 3.98 -4.41 -5.28
N PHE A 228 2.73 -4.89 -5.43
CA PHE A 228 2.06 -5.74 -4.46
C PHE A 228 2.87 -7.02 -4.18
N ALA A 229 3.37 -7.68 -5.22
CA ALA A 229 4.21 -8.87 -5.09
C ALA A 229 5.52 -8.60 -4.32
N ASN A 230 6.12 -7.42 -4.46
CA ASN A 230 7.26 -7.02 -3.63
C ASN A 230 6.89 -6.82 -2.16
N GLY A 231 5.73 -6.21 -1.89
CA GLY A 231 5.19 -6.09 -0.54
C GLY A 231 4.99 -7.46 0.11
N ILE A 232 4.32 -8.39 -0.57
CA ILE A 232 4.10 -9.77 -0.07
C ILE A 232 5.42 -10.51 0.13
N GLN A 233 6.36 -10.39 -0.80
CA GLN A 233 7.68 -11.01 -0.64
C GLN A 233 8.35 -10.55 0.67
N ALA A 234 8.28 -9.27 1.02
CA ALA A 234 8.86 -8.75 2.25
C ALA A 234 8.13 -9.25 3.51
N VAL A 235 6.79 -9.34 3.48
CA VAL A 235 5.99 -9.93 4.57
C VAL A 235 6.44 -11.37 4.84
N LEU A 236 6.49 -12.21 3.80
CA LEU A 236 6.86 -13.62 3.94
C LEU A 236 8.33 -13.82 4.36
N GLN A 237 9.22 -12.91 3.99
CA GLN A 237 10.61 -12.92 4.46
C GLN A 237 10.72 -12.52 5.92
N SER A 238 9.96 -11.51 6.34
CA SER A 238 9.97 -11.07 7.73
C SER A 238 9.39 -12.11 8.68
N GLN A 239 8.41 -12.91 8.24
CA GLN A 239 7.88 -14.01 9.03
C GLN A 239 9.01 -15.00 9.38
N ARG A 240 9.83 -15.39 8.39
CA ARG A 240 10.86 -16.43 8.53
C ARG A 240 12.05 -16.01 9.40
N SER A 241 12.13 -14.72 9.75
CA SER A 241 13.25 -14.12 10.47
C SER A 241 12.93 -13.86 11.94
N GLY A 242 11.68 -14.08 12.38
CA GLY A 242 11.25 -14.03 13.76
C GLY A 242 11.07 -15.42 14.33
#